data_AF-A0A917ATN1-F1
#
_entry.id   AF-A0A917ATN1-F1
#
_cell.length_a   1.000
_cell.length_b   1.000
_cell.length_c   1.000
_cell.angle_alpha   90.00
_cell.angle_beta   90.00
_cell.angle_gamma   90.00
#
_symmetry.space_group_name_H-M   'P 1'
#
loop_
_entity.id
_entity.type
_entity.pdbx_description
1 polymer ?
#
loop_
_entity_poly.entity_id
_entity_poly.type
_entity_poly.pdbx_seq_one_letter_code
_entity_poly.pdbx_strand_id
1 'polypeptide(L)'
;MTAQPVQLDPAYPNLFPPGRIGSMALPNRMVQSPIFTQYAGAFGEVSDRLIEYHRARARGGVGLIITENTSVDWMVGRTAGHPMRIDHDRFRSGLAALTEAVHNEGAKIAVQLHHTGRQNSQGNTERNEPPIAPTAGITSAFGTAPREIERHEIKGLVDYYVQGHAVRSRPVSTLWNCMAPMATSWANSCHPRRISGQMSTAVRWRTGRDSRLRLSTASAKSLVPTIR
;
A
#
# COMPACT_ATOMS: atom_id res chain seq x y z
N MET A 1 -27.87 -16.76 14.82
CA MET A 1 -28.16 -17.17 13.42
C MET A 1 -26.89 -17.79 12.88
N THR A 2 -26.85 -19.10 12.72
CA THR A 2 -25.70 -19.81 12.12
C THR A 2 -25.71 -19.55 10.61
N ALA A 3 -24.62 -18.99 10.08
CA ALA A 3 -24.46 -18.82 8.64
C ALA A 3 -24.53 -20.21 7.98
N GLN A 4 -25.40 -20.36 6.97
CA GLN A 4 -25.48 -21.59 6.19
C GLN A 4 -24.13 -21.83 5.48
N PRO A 5 -23.66 -23.08 5.39
CA PRO A 5 -22.43 -23.39 4.65
C PRO A 5 -22.58 -22.93 3.20
N VAL A 6 -21.60 -22.17 2.71
CA VAL A 6 -21.57 -21.70 1.32
C VAL A 6 -21.55 -22.91 0.39
N GLN A 7 -22.65 -23.12 -0.34
CA GLN A 7 -22.77 -24.20 -1.30
C GLN A 7 -21.83 -23.89 -2.48
N LEU A 8 -20.84 -24.75 -2.70
CA LEU A 8 -19.83 -24.55 -3.73
C LEU A 8 -20.50 -24.60 -5.11
N ASP A 9 -20.43 -23.50 -5.86
CA ASP A 9 -20.89 -23.47 -7.25
C ASP A 9 -19.96 -24.35 -8.09
N PRO A 10 -20.48 -25.42 -8.75
CA PRO A 10 -19.67 -26.30 -9.59
C PRO A 10 -19.03 -25.57 -10.78
N ALA A 11 -19.54 -24.41 -11.20
CA ALA A 11 -18.89 -23.57 -12.21
C ALA A 11 -17.61 -22.88 -11.70
N TYR A 12 -17.47 -22.68 -10.39
CA TYR A 12 -16.34 -21.99 -9.75
C TYR A 12 -15.73 -22.80 -8.61
N PRO A 13 -15.20 -24.01 -8.89
CA PRO A 13 -14.75 -24.96 -7.87
C PRO A 13 -13.55 -24.44 -7.05
N ASN A 14 -12.89 -23.39 -7.54
CA ASN A 14 -11.70 -22.81 -6.95
C ASN A 14 -11.93 -21.50 -6.20
N LEU A 15 -13.11 -20.89 -6.30
CA LEU A 15 -13.33 -19.52 -5.82
C LEU A 15 -13.61 -19.47 -4.31
N PHE A 16 -14.48 -20.37 -3.84
CA PHE A 16 -14.97 -20.41 -2.47
C PHE A 16 -14.12 -21.20 -1.47
N PRO A 17 -13.38 -22.27 -1.87
CA PRO A 17 -12.51 -22.97 -0.93
C PRO A 17 -11.44 -22.05 -0.32
N PRO A 18 -11.07 -22.26 0.96
CA PRO A 18 -10.01 -21.51 1.60
C PRO A 18 -8.68 -21.51 0.82
N GLY A 19 -7.91 -20.45 1.00
CA GLY A 19 -6.66 -20.23 0.30
C GLY A 19 -5.59 -19.63 1.21
N ARG A 20 -4.41 -19.39 0.63
CA ARG A 20 -3.31 -18.74 1.34
C ARG A 20 -2.57 -17.75 0.44
N ILE A 21 -2.10 -16.66 1.03
CA ILE A 21 -1.12 -15.75 0.43
C ILE A 21 0.07 -15.68 1.39
N GLY A 22 1.19 -16.31 1.03
CA GLY A 22 2.31 -16.52 1.96
C GLY A 22 1.85 -17.29 3.20
N SER A 23 2.02 -16.72 4.39
CA SER A 23 1.54 -17.31 5.65
C SER A 23 0.10 -16.90 6.04
N MET A 24 -0.55 -16.01 5.29
CA MET A 24 -1.91 -15.54 5.60
C MET A 24 -2.94 -16.53 5.06
N ALA A 25 -3.74 -17.10 5.96
CA ALA A 25 -4.91 -17.88 5.60
C ALA A 25 -6.07 -16.95 5.20
N LEU A 26 -6.73 -17.29 4.10
CA LEU A 26 -7.92 -16.62 3.59
C LEU A 26 -9.10 -17.59 3.61
N PRO A 27 -10.31 -17.13 3.98
CA PRO A 27 -11.50 -17.99 4.03
C PRO A 27 -11.97 -18.41 2.63
N ASN A 28 -11.61 -17.65 1.59
CA ASN A 28 -11.87 -17.92 0.18
C ASN A 28 -10.90 -17.12 -0.70
N ARG A 29 -11.05 -17.18 -2.03
CA ARG A 29 -10.17 -16.51 -3.01
C ARG A 29 -10.75 -15.22 -3.60
N MET A 30 -11.83 -14.70 -3.02
CA MET A 30 -12.40 -13.41 -3.44
C MET A 30 -11.61 -12.27 -2.82
N VAL A 31 -11.13 -11.37 -3.68
CA VAL A 31 -10.31 -10.21 -3.27
C VAL A 31 -10.98 -8.94 -3.75
N GLN A 32 -11.24 -8.02 -2.82
CA GLN A 32 -11.62 -6.65 -3.18
C GLN A 32 -10.36 -5.87 -3.55
N SER A 33 -10.31 -5.42 -4.80
CA SER A 33 -9.28 -4.50 -5.30
C SER A 33 -9.29 -3.16 -4.53
N PRO A 34 -8.16 -2.44 -4.48
CA PRO A 34 -8.10 -1.10 -3.92
C PRO A 34 -9.00 -0.15 -4.72
N ILE A 35 -9.98 0.47 -4.05
CA ILE A 35 -10.94 1.40 -4.66
C ILE A 35 -10.89 2.70 -3.87
N PHE A 36 -10.56 3.81 -4.54
CA PHE A 36 -10.51 5.13 -3.92
C PHE A 36 -11.94 5.66 -3.69
N THR A 37 -12.36 5.69 -2.42
CA THR A 37 -13.72 6.05 -1.99
C THR A 37 -13.86 7.51 -1.59
N GLN A 38 -12.75 8.16 -1.21
CA GLN A 38 -12.74 9.48 -0.57
C GLN A 38 -13.55 9.56 0.73
N TYR A 39 -13.70 8.44 1.45
CA TYR A 39 -14.43 8.42 2.72
C TYR A 39 -13.54 8.70 3.93
N ALA A 40 -12.21 8.78 3.78
CA ALA A 40 -11.34 9.23 4.85
C ALA A 40 -11.66 10.68 5.28
N GLY A 41 -11.20 11.06 6.46
CA GLY A 41 -11.26 12.44 6.95
C GLY A 41 -10.45 13.40 6.08
N ALA A 42 -10.67 14.71 6.26
CA ALA A 42 -9.99 15.77 5.52
C ALA A 42 -8.46 15.70 5.61
N PHE A 43 -7.92 15.16 6.71
CA PHE A 43 -6.48 15.01 6.92
C PHE A 43 -6.02 13.55 6.88
N GLY A 44 -6.85 12.68 6.31
CA GLY A 44 -6.56 11.26 6.05
C GLY A 44 -6.85 10.33 7.22
N GLU A 45 -7.61 10.78 8.21
CA GLU A 45 -8.13 9.94 9.29
C GLU A 45 -9.05 8.84 8.75
N VAL A 46 -9.01 7.66 9.38
CA VAL A 46 -10.05 6.66 9.16
C VAL A 46 -11.36 7.18 9.76
N SER A 47 -12.40 7.31 8.95
CA SER A 47 -13.73 7.70 9.41
C SER A 47 -14.63 6.47 9.66
N ASP A 48 -15.71 6.66 10.42
CA ASP A 48 -16.71 5.61 10.63
C ASP A 48 -17.35 5.13 9.31
N ARG A 49 -17.55 6.06 8.37
CA ARG A 49 -18.08 5.74 7.04
C ARG A 49 -17.15 4.82 6.26
N LEU A 50 -15.84 5.06 6.36
CA LEU A 50 -14.82 4.21 5.73
C LEU A 50 -14.77 2.82 6.38
N ILE A 51 -14.90 2.76 7.71
CA ILE A 51 -14.97 1.50 8.47
C ILE A 51 -16.19 0.69 8.03
N GLU A 52 -17.38 1.28 8.03
CA GLU A 52 -18.60 0.57 7.65
C GLU A 52 -18.58 0.15 6.17
N TYR A 53 -18.00 0.98 5.28
CA TYR A 53 -17.79 0.60 3.88
C TYR A 53 -17.00 -0.72 3.77
N HIS A 54 -15.89 -0.86 4.50
CA HIS A 54 -15.07 -2.08 4.44
C HIS A 54 -15.73 -3.25 5.19
N ARG A 55 -16.35 -2.99 6.35
CA ARG A 55 -17.09 -3.99 7.13
C ARG A 55 -18.20 -4.62 6.30
N ALA A 56 -18.98 -3.83 5.56
CA ALA A 56 -20.05 -4.34 4.71
C ALA A 56 -19.56 -5.33 3.64
N ARG A 57 -18.35 -5.13 3.09
CA ARG A 57 -17.76 -6.05 2.08
C ARG A 57 -17.24 -7.32 2.72
N ALA A 58 -16.64 -7.19 3.91
CA ALA A 58 -16.24 -8.34 4.70
C ALA A 58 -17.46 -9.21 5.06
N ARG A 59 -18.54 -8.59 5.53
CA ARG A 59 -19.83 -9.25 5.81
C ARG A 59 -20.44 -9.90 4.57
N GLY A 60 -20.23 -9.30 3.39
CA GLY A 60 -20.63 -9.87 2.10
C GLY A 60 -19.84 -11.11 1.67
N GLY A 61 -18.81 -11.52 2.43
CA GLY A 61 -18.07 -12.76 2.21
C GLY A 61 -16.75 -12.62 1.46
N VAL A 62 -16.24 -11.39 1.25
CA VAL A 62 -14.90 -11.20 0.65
C VAL A 62 -13.81 -11.78 1.55
N GLY A 63 -12.88 -12.56 0.99
CA GLY A 63 -11.80 -13.16 1.77
C GLY A 63 -10.66 -12.20 2.11
N LEU A 64 -10.32 -11.28 1.20
CA LEU A 64 -9.30 -10.25 1.41
C LEU A 64 -9.75 -8.90 0.86
N ILE A 65 -9.61 -7.85 1.65
CA ILE A 65 -9.81 -6.48 1.22
C ILE A 65 -8.47 -5.76 1.14
N ILE A 66 -8.21 -5.07 0.03
CA ILE A 66 -7.08 -4.15 -0.08
C ILE A 66 -7.62 -2.73 0.02
N THR A 67 -7.17 -1.96 1.01
CA THR A 67 -7.64 -0.59 1.22
C THR A 67 -7.21 0.32 0.07
N GLU A 68 -7.89 1.45 0.00
CA GLU A 68 -7.58 2.53 -0.93
C GLU A 68 -6.17 3.12 -0.73
N ASN A 69 -5.80 3.99 -1.68
CA ASN A 69 -4.55 4.74 -1.70
C ASN A 69 -4.28 5.36 -0.32
N THR A 70 -3.27 4.83 0.37
CA THR A 70 -2.88 5.31 1.69
C THR A 70 -1.51 5.96 1.61
N SER A 71 -1.47 7.26 1.90
CA SER A 71 -0.31 8.10 1.71
C SER A 71 0.82 7.76 2.68
N VAL A 72 1.99 7.42 2.14
CA VAL A 72 3.24 7.23 2.92
C VAL A 72 4.02 8.54 3.11
N ASP A 73 3.68 9.56 2.32
CA ASP A 73 4.24 10.90 2.42
C ASP A 73 3.12 11.89 2.11
N TRP A 74 2.43 12.37 3.14
CA TRP A 74 1.31 13.29 2.94
C TRP A 74 1.74 14.67 2.43
N MET A 75 2.96 15.08 2.78
CA MET A 75 3.45 16.44 2.56
C MET A 75 3.68 16.74 1.09
N VAL A 76 4.08 15.72 0.30
CA VAL A 76 4.35 15.85 -1.15
C VAL A 76 3.69 14.77 -2.02
N GLY A 77 3.22 13.68 -1.42
CA GLY A 77 2.82 12.45 -2.14
C GLY A 77 1.35 12.08 -2.05
N ARG A 78 0.49 12.90 -1.44
CA ARG A 78 -0.94 12.57 -1.26
C ARG A 78 -1.73 12.65 -2.56
N THR A 79 -2.72 11.76 -2.71
CA THR A 79 -3.75 11.85 -3.76
C THR A 79 -4.68 13.03 -3.50
N ALA A 80 -5.15 13.69 -4.55
CA ALA A 80 -6.20 14.72 -4.42
C ALA A 80 -7.51 14.12 -3.87
N GLY A 81 -8.27 14.92 -3.13
CA GLY A 81 -9.46 14.47 -2.40
C GLY A 81 -9.14 14.04 -0.98
N HIS A 82 -9.71 12.91 -0.54
CA HIS A 82 -9.64 12.42 0.83
C HIS A 82 -8.98 11.01 0.92
N PRO A 83 -7.67 10.87 0.64
CA PRO A 83 -6.97 9.60 0.83
C PRO A 83 -6.68 9.31 2.29
N MET A 84 -6.51 8.03 2.61
CA MET A 84 -6.03 7.60 3.92
C MET A 84 -4.57 8.01 4.13
N ARG A 85 -4.14 8.06 5.39
CA ARG A 85 -2.78 8.46 5.78
C ARG A 85 -2.16 7.46 6.77
N ILE A 86 -0.87 7.14 6.60
CA ILE A 86 -0.13 6.18 7.45
C ILE A 86 1.27 6.68 7.86
N ASP A 87 1.66 7.86 7.43
CA ASP A 87 2.98 8.48 7.66
C ASP A 87 3.19 9.04 9.09
N HIS A 88 2.22 8.89 9.99
CA HIS A 88 2.29 9.38 11.37
C HIS A 88 1.54 8.48 12.36
N ASP A 89 2.11 8.27 13.55
CA ASP A 89 1.56 7.36 14.57
C ASP A 89 0.14 7.69 15.04
N ARG A 90 -0.26 8.96 14.92
CA ARG A 90 -1.62 9.43 15.26
C ARG A 90 -2.72 8.69 14.48
N PHE A 91 -2.42 8.16 13.29
CA PHE A 91 -3.38 7.43 12.46
C PHE A 91 -3.49 5.94 12.83
N ARG A 92 -2.60 5.43 13.70
CA ARG A 92 -2.53 4.01 14.05
C ARG A 92 -3.82 3.49 14.67
N SER A 93 -4.47 4.28 15.54
CA SER A 93 -5.72 3.88 16.20
C SER A 93 -6.88 3.69 15.20
N GLY A 94 -7.06 4.63 14.28
CA GLY A 94 -8.08 4.53 13.23
C GLY A 94 -7.84 3.34 12.30
N LEU A 95 -6.58 3.12 11.89
CA LEU A 95 -6.20 1.96 11.08
C LEU A 95 -6.40 0.62 11.82
N ALA A 96 -6.19 0.62 13.15
CA ALA A 96 -6.49 -0.54 14.00
C ALA A 96 -8.00 -0.82 14.02
N ALA A 97 -8.83 0.20 14.28
CA ALA A 97 -10.28 0.07 14.31
C ALA A 97 -10.86 -0.45 12.98
N LEU A 98 -10.40 0.08 11.83
CA LEU A 98 -10.78 -0.42 10.50
C LEU A 98 -10.48 -1.91 10.34
N THR A 99 -9.31 -2.34 10.81
CA THR A 99 -8.87 -3.72 10.66
C THR A 99 -9.62 -4.67 11.58
N GLU A 100 -9.85 -4.28 12.82
CA GLU A 100 -10.68 -5.04 13.75
C GLU A 100 -12.10 -5.20 13.20
N ALA A 101 -12.69 -4.13 12.67
CA ALA A 101 -14.01 -4.18 12.06
C ALA A 101 -14.10 -5.18 10.90
N VAL A 102 -13.07 -5.28 10.04
CA VAL A 102 -13.01 -6.26 8.95
C VAL A 102 -12.75 -7.68 9.45
N HIS A 103 -11.84 -7.84 10.41
CA HIS A 103 -11.52 -9.15 10.99
C HIS A 103 -12.69 -9.77 11.76
N ASN A 104 -13.49 -8.95 12.44
CA ASN A 104 -14.68 -9.41 13.17
C ASN A 104 -15.75 -10.02 12.23
N GLU A 105 -15.74 -9.67 10.95
CA GLU A 105 -16.61 -10.27 9.92
C GLU A 105 -15.94 -11.47 9.21
N GLY A 106 -14.74 -11.89 9.64
CA GLY A 106 -14.05 -13.09 9.15
C GLY A 106 -13.12 -12.89 7.94
N ALA A 107 -13.04 -11.67 7.38
CA ALA A 107 -12.16 -11.34 6.27
C ALA A 107 -10.75 -10.94 6.71
N LYS A 108 -9.81 -10.82 5.77
CA LYS A 108 -8.49 -10.20 5.98
C LYS A 108 -8.41 -8.83 5.30
N ILE A 109 -7.46 -8.01 5.73
CA ILE A 109 -7.23 -6.67 5.15
C ILE A 109 -5.74 -6.42 4.86
N ALA A 110 -5.47 -5.72 3.77
CA ALA A 110 -4.16 -5.19 3.39
C ALA A 110 -4.31 -3.71 2.93
N VAL A 111 -3.21 -2.96 2.81
CA VAL A 111 -3.10 -1.53 2.49
C VAL A 111 -2.25 -1.42 1.26
N GLN A 112 -2.79 -0.68 0.32
CA GLN A 112 -2.06 -0.09 -0.77
C GLN A 112 -1.29 1.15 -0.29
N LEU A 113 0.00 0.96 0.03
CA LEU A 113 0.90 2.08 0.28
C LEU A 113 1.08 2.88 -1.03
N HIS A 114 0.91 4.19 -0.94
CA HIS A 114 0.77 5.03 -2.13
C HIS A 114 1.55 6.34 -2.02
N HIS A 115 2.15 6.72 -3.14
CA HIS A 115 2.72 8.03 -3.41
C HIS A 115 2.31 8.41 -4.85
N THR A 116 1.66 9.56 -5.04
CA THR A 116 1.11 9.97 -6.35
C THR A 116 2.16 10.18 -7.44
N GLY A 117 3.34 10.66 -7.04
CA GLY A 117 4.40 11.01 -7.99
C GLY A 117 3.90 12.04 -8.98
N ARG A 118 4.15 11.85 -10.28
CA ARG A 118 3.75 12.80 -11.33
C ARG A 118 2.24 13.03 -11.46
N GLN A 119 1.40 12.11 -10.98
CA GLN A 119 -0.07 12.25 -11.03
C GLN A 119 -0.58 13.11 -9.87
N ASN A 120 -0.01 14.31 -9.74
CA ASN A 120 -0.35 15.27 -8.72
C ASN A 120 -0.23 16.68 -9.28
N SER A 121 -0.68 17.68 -8.53
CA SER A 121 -0.45 19.10 -8.80
C SER A 121 0.20 19.78 -7.60
N GLN A 122 0.95 20.85 -7.85
CA GLN A 122 1.67 21.58 -6.81
C GLN A 122 0.74 22.01 -5.67
N GLY A 123 -0.39 22.65 -6.03
CA GLY A 123 -1.40 23.13 -5.08
C GLY A 123 -2.18 22.06 -4.33
N ASN A 124 -2.02 20.77 -4.66
CA ASN A 124 -2.67 19.70 -3.90
C ASN A 124 -1.88 19.35 -2.63
N THR A 125 -0.59 19.63 -2.56
CA THR A 125 0.27 19.15 -1.46
C THR A 125 0.51 20.24 -0.41
N GLU A 126 0.75 19.86 0.85
CA GLU A 126 0.93 20.84 1.94
C GLU A 126 2.21 21.67 1.76
N ARG A 127 3.28 21.08 1.21
CA ARG A 127 4.49 21.82 0.88
C ARG A 127 4.36 22.71 -0.35
N ASN A 128 3.28 22.53 -1.13
CA ASN A 128 3.04 23.27 -2.36
C ASN A 128 4.27 23.22 -3.30
N GLU A 129 4.86 22.03 -3.44
CA GLU A 129 6.02 21.76 -4.29
C GLU A 129 5.59 21.05 -5.60
N PRO A 130 6.32 21.22 -6.71
CA PRO A 130 6.05 20.46 -7.92
C PRO A 130 6.09 18.95 -7.66
N PRO A 131 5.21 18.15 -8.28
CA PRO A 131 5.22 16.70 -8.13
C PRO A 131 6.57 16.09 -8.50
N ILE A 132 6.94 14.97 -7.89
CA ILE A 132 8.19 14.27 -8.21
C ILE A 132 7.98 13.11 -9.19
N ALA A 133 8.96 12.90 -10.08
CA ALA A 133 8.97 11.82 -11.05
C ALA A 133 10.41 11.35 -11.35
N PRO A 134 10.63 10.17 -11.97
CA PRO A 134 11.96 9.74 -12.40
C PRO A 134 12.59 10.64 -13.47
N THR A 135 11.79 11.48 -14.11
CA THR A 135 12.19 12.33 -15.23
C THR A 135 11.32 13.57 -15.18
N ALA A 136 11.93 14.75 -15.35
CA ALA A 136 11.22 16.01 -15.34
C ALA A 136 10.31 16.20 -16.57
N GLY A 137 9.39 17.16 -16.49
CA GLY A 137 8.77 17.77 -17.66
C GLY A 137 7.58 17.03 -18.27
N ILE A 138 7.38 15.74 -18.01
CA ILE A 138 6.17 15.02 -18.46
C ILE A 138 5.01 15.36 -17.53
N THR A 139 4.35 16.47 -17.81
CA THR A 139 3.15 16.95 -17.14
C THR A 139 2.05 15.89 -17.18
N SER A 140 1.43 15.62 -16.04
CA SER A 140 0.24 14.77 -15.98
C SER A 140 -1.02 15.53 -16.40
N ALA A 141 -2.17 14.84 -16.41
CA ALA A 141 -3.47 15.48 -16.66
C ALA A 141 -3.80 16.62 -15.66
N PHE A 142 -3.04 16.75 -14.57
CA PHE A 142 -3.22 17.77 -13.54
C PHE A 142 -2.42 19.06 -13.77
N GLY A 143 -1.76 19.21 -14.93
CA GLY A 143 -1.24 20.49 -15.43
C GLY A 143 0.07 20.99 -14.80
N THR A 144 0.54 20.42 -13.69
CA THR A 144 1.86 20.74 -13.13
C THR A 144 2.94 19.81 -13.68
N ALA A 145 3.99 20.40 -14.26
CA ALA A 145 5.17 19.63 -14.69
C ALA A 145 5.91 19.07 -13.47
N PRO A 146 6.23 17.77 -13.44
CA PRO A 146 6.96 17.21 -12.30
C PRO A 146 8.44 17.61 -12.36
N ARG A 147 9.05 17.73 -11.18
CA ARG A 147 10.51 17.78 -11.01
C ARG A 147 11.07 16.36 -11.04
N GLU A 148 12.27 16.21 -11.58
CA GLU A 148 13.02 14.97 -11.46
C GLU A 148 13.45 14.73 -10.01
N ILE A 149 13.16 13.54 -9.48
CA ILE A 149 13.60 13.13 -8.15
C ILE A 149 15.11 12.93 -8.15
N GLU A 150 15.79 13.54 -7.19
CA GLU A 150 17.22 13.37 -7.04
C GLU A 150 17.57 12.03 -6.41
N ARG A 151 18.75 11.52 -6.75
CA ARG A 151 19.21 10.19 -6.31
C ARG A 151 19.22 10.04 -4.78
N HIS A 152 19.48 11.12 -4.06
CA HIS A 152 19.51 11.14 -2.60
C HIS A 152 18.10 11.11 -1.98
N GLU A 153 17.10 11.70 -2.64
CA GLU A 153 15.70 11.74 -2.20
C GLU A 153 15.02 10.37 -2.32
N ILE A 154 15.44 9.54 -3.28
CA ILE A 154 14.93 8.17 -3.47
C ILE A 154 15.04 7.35 -2.18
N LYS A 155 16.13 7.51 -1.42
CA LYS A 155 16.32 6.79 -0.16
C LYS A 155 15.28 7.21 0.88
N GLY A 156 15.00 8.50 1.01
CA GLY A 156 13.97 9.01 1.90
C GLY A 156 12.58 8.48 1.54
N LEU A 157 12.26 8.45 0.24
CA LEU A 157 11.01 7.86 -0.24
C LEU A 157 10.91 6.35 0.09
N VAL A 158 11.99 5.59 -0.10
CA VAL A 158 12.04 4.17 0.31
C VAL A 158 11.81 4.04 1.82
N ASP A 159 12.41 4.91 2.63
CA ASP A 159 12.24 4.90 4.08
C ASP A 159 10.79 5.19 4.49
N TYR A 160 10.06 6.07 3.78
CA TYR A 160 8.62 6.27 4.00
C TYR A 160 7.79 5.00 3.72
N TYR A 161 8.07 4.29 2.63
CA TYR A 161 7.41 3.00 2.36
C TYR A 161 7.72 1.94 3.42
N VAL A 162 8.96 1.92 3.93
CA VAL A 162 9.37 1.02 5.02
C VAL A 162 8.64 1.38 6.31
N GLN A 163 8.56 2.67 6.67
CA GLN A 163 7.89 3.12 7.89
C GLN A 163 6.39 2.82 7.84
N GLY A 164 5.72 3.13 6.73
CA GLY A 164 4.30 2.80 6.52
C GLY A 164 4.02 1.30 6.60
N HIS A 165 4.98 0.45 6.27
CA HIS A 165 4.90 -1.00 6.52
C HIS A 165 5.15 -1.36 8.00
N ALA A 166 6.19 -0.79 8.61
CA ALA A 166 6.71 -1.15 9.92
C ALA A 166 5.77 -0.81 11.09
N VAL A 167 4.86 0.17 10.92
CA VAL A 167 3.84 0.57 11.91
C VAL A 167 2.93 -0.60 12.35
N ARG A 168 3.11 -1.84 11.82
CA ARG A 168 2.21 -2.96 12.13
C ARG A 168 2.74 -4.38 12.24
N SER A 169 4.05 -4.62 12.28
CA SER A 169 4.56 -5.98 12.54
C SER A 169 4.56 -6.35 14.03
N ARG A 170 3.37 -6.58 14.62
CA ARG A 170 3.02 -7.43 15.83
C ARG A 170 1.99 -6.78 16.79
N PRO A 171 0.98 -7.53 17.32
CA PRO A 171 0.43 -8.82 16.94
C PRO A 171 -1.05 -8.67 16.53
N VAL A 172 -1.29 -8.39 15.26
CA VAL A 172 -2.49 -8.89 14.58
C VAL A 172 -1.93 -9.67 13.39
N SER A 173 -2.39 -10.89 13.19
CA SER A 173 -1.84 -11.90 12.26
C SER A 173 -1.99 -11.54 10.78
N THR A 174 -1.71 -10.30 10.41
CA THR A 174 -1.91 -9.73 9.09
C THR A 174 -0.56 -9.66 8.38
N LEU A 175 -0.29 -10.60 7.48
CA LEU A 175 0.73 -10.35 6.48
C LEU A 175 0.19 -9.28 5.54
N TRP A 176 0.62 -8.06 5.82
CA TRP A 176 0.52 -6.97 4.90
C TRP A 176 1.38 -7.28 3.67
N ASN A 177 0.76 -7.62 2.54
CA ASN A 177 1.46 -7.61 1.26
C ASN A 177 1.34 -6.18 0.73
N CYS A 178 2.44 -5.42 0.76
CA CYS A 178 2.54 -4.19 -0.02
C CYS A 178 2.38 -4.56 -1.50
N MET A 179 1.20 -4.28 -2.05
CA MET A 179 1.10 -4.06 -3.49
C MET A 179 1.29 -2.57 -3.70
N ALA A 180 2.51 -2.19 -4.06
CA ALA A 180 2.74 -0.88 -4.64
C ALA A 180 1.98 -0.86 -5.98
N PRO A 181 1.01 0.05 -6.20
CA PRO A 181 0.43 0.24 -7.52
C PRO A 181 1.49 0.92 -8.38
N MET A 182 2.37 0.13 -8.99
CA MET A 182 3.35 0.65 -9.96
C MET A 182 2.83 0.52 -11.40
N ALA A 183 1.61 0.00 -11.57
CA ALA A 183 1.10 -0.43 -12.86
C ALA A 183 0.53 0.70 -13.74
N THR A 184 0.21 1.89 -13.21
CA THR A 184 -0.50 2.89 -14.04
C THR A 184 0.16 4.26 -14.16
N SER A 185 1.01 4.70 -13.22
CA SER A 185 1.53 6.09 -13.27
C SER A 185 3.01 6.26 -13.60
N TRP A 186 3.83 5.19 -13.53
CA TRP A 186 5.30 5.25 -13.68
C TRP A 186 5.85 4.52 -14.93
N ALA A 187 5.03 4.26 -15.95
CA ALA A 187 5.36 3.28 -17.00
C ALA A 187 6.28 3.74 -18.14
N ASN A 188 6.69 5.01 -18.25
CA ASN A 188 7.42 5.50 -19.43
C ASN A 188 8.81 6.07 -19.12
N SER A 189 9.75 5.24 -18.66
CA SER A 189 11.21 5.36 -18.93
C SER A 189 11.94 4.09 -18.45
N CYS A 190 13.21 3.89 -18.78
CA CYS A 190 13.93 2.63 -18.50
C CYS A 190 14.34 2.40 -17.03
N HIS A 191 14.18 3.38 -16.15
CA HIS A 191 14.60 3.37 -14.72
C HIS A 191 13.55 3.03 -13.61
N PRO A 192 12.22 3.15 -13.80
CA PRO A 192 11.19 2.89 -12.77
C PRO A 192 11.24 1.47 -12.20
N ARG A 193 11.61 0.48 -13.03
CA ARG A 193 11.74 -0.93 -12.61
C ARG A 193 12.79 -1.15 -11.53
N ARG A 194 13.88 -0.36 -11.53
CA ARG A 194 14.94 -0.46 -10.51
C ARG A 194 14.50 0.15 -9.18
N ILE A 195 13.87 1.33 -9.19
CA ILE A 195 13.35 1.99 -7.98
C ILE A 195 12.22 1.14 -7.36
N SER A 196 11.32 0.64 -8.21
CA SER A 196 10.30 -0.37 -7.86
C SER A 196 10.89 -1.60 -7.16
N GLY A 197 11.93 -2.16 -7.78
CA GLY A 197 12.66 -3.30 -7.25
C GLY A 197 13.30 -2.98 -5.91
N GLN A 198 13.94 -1.82 -5.76
CA GLN A 198 14.58 -1.38 -4.52
C GLN A 198 13.58 -1.17 -3.39
N MET A 199 12.43 -0.51 -3.64
CA MET A 199 11.36 -0.36 -2.65
C MET A 199 10.85 -1.73 -2.21
N SER A 200 10.51 -2.58 -3.17
CA SER A 200 9.99 -3.92 -2.89
C SER A 200 11.00 -4.79 -2.13
N THR A 201 12.28 -4.71 -2.49
CA THR A 201 13.38 -5.45 -1.84
C THR A 201 13.69 -4.89 -0.46
N ALA A 202 13.74 -3.57 -0.28
CA ALA A 202 13.99 -2.93 1.02
C ALA A 202 12.87 -3.25 2.01
N VAL A 203 11.61 -3.18 1.57
CA VAL A 203 10.45 -3.61 2.36
C VAL A 203 10.57 -5.10 2.69
N ARG A 204 10.92 -5.98 1.73
CA ARG A 204 11.10 -7.42 2.00
C ARG A 204 12.26 -7.73 2.95
N TRP A 205 13.40 -7.06 2.80
CA TRP A 205 14.62 -7.29 3.58
C TRP A 205 14.44 -6.86 5.04
N ARG A 206 13.95 -5.64 5.27
CA ARG A 206 13.71 -5.12 6.63
C ARG A 206 12.57 -5.85 7.35
N THR A 207 11.71 -6.56 6.63
CA THR A 207 10.59 -7.32 7.21
C THR A 207 10.88 -8.82 7.35
N GLY A 208 12.10 -9.25 7.03
CA GLY A 208 12.59 -10.61 7.26
C GLY A 208 11.90 -11.70 6.43
N ARG A 209 11.23 -11.33 5.31
CA ARG A 209 10.46 -12.25 4.46
C ARG A 209 11.28 -12.95 3.37
N ASP A 210 12.59 -12.73 3.32
CA ASP A 210 13.50 -13.50 2.47
C ASP A 210 14.51 -14.27 3.35
N SER A 211 14.35 -15.59 3.40
CA SER A 211 15.26 -16.48 4.12
C SER A 211 16.62 -16.64 3.42
N ARG A 212 16.75 -16.26 2.14
CA ARG A 212 17.98 -16.41 1.35
C ARG A 212 19.02 -15.31 1.61
N LEU A 213 18.62 -14.23 2.28
CA LEU A 213 19.49 -13.09 2.57
C LEU A 213 19.92 -13.02 4.05
N ARG A 214 19.64 -14.07 4.83
CA ARG A 214 20.15 -14.24 6.20
C ARG A 214 21.58 -14.79 6.19
N LEU A 215 22.53 -14.13 5.52
CA LEU A 215 23.95 -14.46 5.66
C LEU A 215 24.82 -13.21 5.74
N SER A 216 25.46 -13.09 6.90
CA SER A 216 26.51 -12.17 7.35
C SER A 216 26.19 -10.67 7.41
N THR A 217 26.22 -10.14 8.63
CA THR A 217 26.32 -8.72 8.97
C THR A 217 27.66 -8.08 8.56
N ALA A 218 28.48 -8.74 7.74
CA ALA A 218 29.84 -8.29 7.40
C ALA A 218 30.00 -7.73 5.96
N SER A 219 29.03 -7.93 5.05
CA SER A 219 29.17 -7.47 3.65
C SER A 219 28.38 -6.21 3.28
N ALA A 220 27.84 -5.49 4.27
CA ALA A 220 27.01 -4.30 4.09
C ALA A 220 27.73 -3.06 3.50
N LYS A 221 29.02 -3.17 3.12
CA LYS A 221 29.80 -2.08 2.52
C LYS A 221 30.07 -2.21 1.01
N SER A 222 29.71 -3.31 0.33
CA SER A 222 30.21 -3.55 -1.04
C SER A 222 29.16 -3.81 -2.14
N LEU A 223 27.85 -3.68 -1.89
CA LEU A 223 26.81 -4.05 -2.87
C LEU A 223 25.94 -2.87 -3.34
N VAL A 224 26.54 -1.70 -3.52
CA VAL A 224 26.06 -0.72 -4.51
C VAL A 224 26.87 -0.97 -5.77
N PRO A 225 26.31 -1.50 -6.87
CA PRO A 225 27.03 -1.48 -8.13
C PRO A 225 27.27 -0.02 -8.48
N THR A 226 28.55 0.36 -8.59
CA THR A 226 28.98 1.64 -9.12
C THR A 226 28.27 1.87 -10.45
N ILE A 227 27.46 2.92 -10.53
CA ILE A 227 26.90 3.39 -11.78
C ILE A 227 28.05 4.08 -12.52
N ARG A 228 28.55 3.46 -13.58
CA ARG A 228 29.14 4.19 -14.71
C ARG A 228 28.02 4.45 -15.71
#